data_AF-U2DDB6-F1
#
_entry.id   AF-U2DDB6-F1
#
_cell.length_a   1.000
_cell.length_b   1.000
_cell.length_c   1.000
_cell.angle_alpha   90.00
_cell.angle_beta   90.00
_cell.angle_gamma   90.00
#
_symmetry.space_group_name_H-M   'P 1'
#
loop_
_entity.id
_entity.type
_entity.pdbx_description
1 polymer ?
#
loop_
_entity_poly.entity_id
_entity_poly.type
_entity_poly.pdbx_seq_one_letter_code
_entity_poly.pdbx_strand_id
1 'polypeptide(L)'
;MRNKEYMKKIYRKFSDFVSIAAARELEYFIMDSRFTSSFNYRMKDMIDEIKKEKNDDIEFSILFNTNGEIALIDANILGKYIGNNYNIKIEEYYKNAALNKIIRDVINGSEKSQKDFITISYSILYHTFDTIYSEIRCKKDTVEKYKRDYLLTEYDEEDVGAVISCILILEDICRYIGVRENLLLQAVNDAVFRKNI
;
A
#
# COMPACT_ATOMS: atom_id res chain seq x y z
N MET A 1 24.71 24.17 1.89
CA MET A 1 25.07 22.75 1.73
C MET A 1 23.99 21.88 2.37
N ARG A 2 22.95 21.49 1.63
CA ARG A 2 21.88 20.58 2.10
C ARG A 2 21.43 19.73 0.90
N ASN A 3 20.98 18.50 1.13
CA ASN A 3 20.47 17.51 0.15
C ASN A 3 21.44 16.49 -0.46
N LYS A 4 22.33 15.87 0.33
CA LYS A 4 22.89 14.55 -0.02
C LYS A 4 22.78 13.48 1.08
N GLU A 5 22.36 13.84 2.30
CA GLU A 5 22.33 12.88 3.43
C GLU A 5 20.96 12.21 3.68
N TYR A 6 19.85 12.70 3.11
CA TYR A 6 18.53 12.07 3.31
C TYR A 6 18.40 10.69 2.63
N MET A 7 19.30 10.37 1.70
CA MET A 7 19.47 9.02 1.14
C MET A 7 20.44 8.17 1.99
N LYS A 8 20.37 8.23 3.33
CA LYS A 8 20.96 7.18 4.16
C LYS A 8 20.09 5.92 4.05
N LYS A 9 20.25 5.25 2.90
CA LYS A 9 20.22 3.81 2.61
C LYS A 9 19.90 2.90 3.81
N ILE A 10 18.65 2.81 4.24
CA ILE A 10 18.22 1.67 5.09
C ILE A 10 17.79 0.50 4.18
N TYR A 11 17.21 0.77 3.01
CA TYR A 11 16.68 -0.25 2.10
C TYR A 11 17.48 -0.38 0.81
N ARG A 12 17.73 -1.61 0.36
CA ARG A 12 18.46 -1.92 -0.90
C ARG A 12 17.64 -1.53 -2.13
N LYS A 13 16.32 -1.66 -2.08
CA LYS A 13 15.37 -1.24 -3.12
C LYS A 13 14.22 -0.42 -2.51
N PHE A 14 13.68 0.52 -3.26
CA PHE A 14 12.51 1.29 -2.82
C PHE A 14 11.26 0.40 -2.64
N SER A 15 11.12 -0.65 -3.43
CA SER A 15 10.08 -1.66 -3.25
C SER A 15 10.13 -2.32 -1.87
N ASP A 16 11.33 -2.59 -1.34
CA ASP A 16 11.50 -3.20 -0.02
C ASP A 16 11.00 -2.25 1.08
N PHE A 17 11.26 -0.95 0.92
CA PHE A 17 10.72 0.08 1.80
C PHE A 17 9.20 0.10 1.77
N VAL A 18 8.59 0.13 0.58
CA VAL A 18 7.12 0.11 0.43
C VAL A 18 6.52 -1.14 1.06
N SER A 19 7.16 -2.30 0.91
CA SER A 19 6.71 -3.53 1.54
C SER A 19 6.69 -3.46 3.06
N ILE A 20 7.72 -2.87 3.66
CA ILE A 20 7.83 -2.74 5.12
C ILE A 20 6.86 -1.69 5.65
N ALA A 21 6.72 -0.55 4.96
CA ALA A 21 5.71 0.46 5.28
C ALA A 21 4.31 -0.16 5.23
N ALA A 22 3.99 -0.87 4.15
CA ALA A 22 2.70 -1.56 4.00
C ALA A 22 2.45 -2.58 5.13
N ALA A 23 3.40 -3.48 5.41
CA ALA A 23 3.23 -4.45 6.48
C ALA A 23 2.95 -3.80 7.84
N ARG A 24 3.72 -2.75 8.18
CA ARG A 24 3.59 -2.01 9.43
C ARG A 24 2.23 -1.32 9.56
N GLU A 25 1.80 -0.62 8.52
CA GLU A 25 0.53 0.12 8.53
C GLU A 25 -0.67 -0.84 8.56
N LEU A 26 -0.60 -1.96 7.85
CA LEU A 26 -1.63 -3.00 7.90
C LEU A 26 -1.76 -3.59 9.31
N GLU A 27 -0.65 -3.98 9.93
CA GLU A 27 -0.64 -4.56 11.29
C GLU A 27 -1.14 -3.57 12.34
N TYR A 28 -0.83 -2.28 12.17
CA TYR A 28 -1.28 -1.24 13.09
C TYR A 28 -2.76 -0.88 12.94
N PHE A 29 -3.24 -0.74 11.69
CA PHE A 29 -4.53 -0.13 11.41
C PHE A 29 -5.67 -1.15 11.24
N ILE A 30 -5.41 -2.30 10.63
CA ILE A 30 -6.42 -3.32 10.33
C ILE A 30 -6.56 -4.27 11.52
N MET A 31 -7.77 -4.37 12.08
CA MET A 31 -8.06 -5.34 13.14
C MET A 31 -8.49 -6.69 12.60
N ASP A 32 -9.31 -6.67 11.57
CA ASP A 32 -9.93 -7.83 10.94
C ASP A 32 -10.22 -7.50 9.48
N SER A 33 -10.26 -8.49 8.61
CA SER A 33 -10.46 -8.28 7.18
C SER A 33 -11.03 -9.50 6.49
N ARG A 34 -11.82 -9.28 5.45
CA ARG A 34 -12.20 -10.32 4.49
C ARG A 34 -11.48 -10.10 3.18
N PHE A 35 -10.99 -11.20 2.61
CA PHE A 35 -10.30 -11.20 1.34
C PHE A 35 -11.26 -11.47 0.19
N THR A 36 -10.98 -10.91 -0.98
CA THR A 36 -11.77 -11.18 -2.19
C THR A 36 -11.71 -12.66 -2.56
N SER A 37 -12.74 -13.18 -3.22
CA SER A 37 -12.76 -14.57 -3.68
C SER A 37 -11.60 -14.87 -4.65
N SER A 38 -11.24 -13.90 -5.49
CA SER A 38 -10.11 -14.02 -6.42
C SER A 38 -8.77 -14.09 -5.70
N PHE A 39 -8.56 -13.29 -4.65
CA PHE A 39 -7.35 -13.33 -3.84
C PHE A 39 -7.25 -14.65 -3.06
N ASN A 40 -8.35 -15.09 -2.43
CA ASN A 40 -8.43 -16.39 -1.77
C ASN A 40 -8.02 -17.53 -2.70
N TYR A 41 -8.60 -17.57 -3.91
CA TYR A 41 -8.31 -18.60 -4.90
C TYR A 41 -6.84 -18.59 -5.33
N ARG A 42 -6.29 -17.41 -5.65
CA ARG A 42 -4.88 -17.26 -6.05
C ARG A 42 -3.91 -17.72 -4.97
N MET A 43 -4.15 -17.36 -3.71
CA MET A 43 -3.28 -17.75 -2.61
C MET A 43 -3.34 -19.26 -2.36
N LYS A 44 -4.52 -19.88 -2.52
CA LYS A 44 -4.67 -21.33 -2.41
C LYS A 44 -3.91 -22.07 -3.51
N ASP A 45 -4.08 -21.65 -4.76
CA ASP A 45 -3.37 -22.24 -5.91
C ASP A 45 -1.85 -22.14 -5.72
N MET A 46 -1.35 -20.97 -5.29
CA MET A 46 0.08 -20.78 -5.03
C MET A 46 0.61 -21.69 -3.92
N ILE A 47 -0.15 -21.88 -2.83
CA ILE A 47 0.26 -22.79 -1.76
C ILE A 47 0.24 -24.24 -2.24
N ASP A 48 -0.76 -24.64 -3.02
CA ASP A 48 -0.87 -25.99 -3.57
C ASP A 48 0.24 -26.28 -4.58
N GLU A 49 0.68 -25.28 -5.35
CA GLU A 49 1.86 -25.37 -6.22
C GLU A 49 3.13 -25.62 -5.41
N ILE A 50 3.39 -24.84 -4.36
CA ILE A 50 4.64 -25.00 -3.60
C ILE A 50 4.66 -26.30 -2.80
N LYS A 51 3.52 -26.75 -2.29
CA LYS A 51 3.39 -28.08 -1.66
C LYS A 51 3.77 -29.22 -2.62
N LYS A 52 3.45 -29.10 -3.91
CA LYS A 52 3.83 -30.10 -4.93
C LYS A 52 5.35 -30.14 -5.16
N GLU A 53 6.06 -29.05 -4.89
CA GLU A 53 7.52 -28.96 -5.00
C GLU A 53 8.28 -29.57 -3.80
N LYS A 54 7.57 -30.18 -2.82
CA LYS A 54 8.14 -30.82 -1.61
C LYS A 54 8.98 -29.87 -0.74
N ASN A 55 8.57 -28.61 -0.68
CA ASN A 55 9.19 -27.64 0.22
C ASN A 55 8.30 -27.51 1.48
N ASP A 56 8.55 -28.38 2.46
CA ASP A 56 7.70 -28.56 3.65
C ASP A 56 7.77 -27.36 4.64
N ASP A 57 8.68 -26.40 4.43
CA ASP A 57 8.89 -25.21 5.29
C ASP A 57 7.86 -24.07 5.07
N ILE A 58 6.80 -24.26 4.26
CA ILE A 58 5.75 -23.24 4.01
C ILE A 58 4.59 -23.30 5.00
N GLU A 59 4.59 -24.33 5.85
CA GLU A 59 3.65 -24.42 6.95
C GLU A 59 3.78 -23.15 7.85
N PHE A 60 2.70 -22.37 7.94
CA PHE A 60 2.45 -21.31 8.95
C PHE A 60 2.82 -19.85 8.65
N SER A 61 2.35 -19.30 7.53
CA SER A 61 2.12 -17.85 7.44
C SER A 61 0.72 -17.44 6.98
N ILE A 62 -0.12 -18.42 6.62
CA ILE A 62 -1.50 -18.24 6.17
C ILE A 62 -2.37 -19.34 6.78
N LEU A 63 -3.43 -18.96 7.47
CA LEU A 63 -4.45 -19.86 8.01
C LEU A 63 -5.73 -19.70 7.22
N PHE A 64 -6.35 -20.83 6.88
CA PHE A 64 -7.64 -20.87 6.19
C PHE A 64 -8.74 -21.31 7.16
N ASN A 65 -9.94 -20.73 7.02
CA ASN A 65 -11.13 -21.17 7.73
C ASN A 65 -11.67 -22.49 7.16
N THR A 66 -12.73 -23.02 7.77
CA THR A 66 -13.38 -24.28 7.33
C THR A 66 -13.99 -24.20 5.92
N ASN A 67 -14.23 -22.99 5.40
CA ASN A 67 -14.72 -22.76 4.04
C ASN A 67 -13.58 -22.63 3.02
N GLY A 68 -12.32 -22.73 3.46
CA GLY A 68 -11.15 -22.59 2.60
C GLY A 68 -10.81 -21.16 2.23
N GLU A 69 -11.32 -20.16 2.96
CA GLU A 69 -10.97 -18.75 2.83
C GLU A 69 -9.87 -18.38 3.83
N ILE A 70 -9.04 -17.40 3.50
CA ILE A 70 -7.99 -16.89 4.37
C ILE A 70 -8.64 -16.29 5.62
N ALA A 71 -8.35 -16.89 6.77
CA ALA A 71 -8.73 -16.41 8.10
C ALA A 71 -7.66 -15.49 8.70
N LEU A 72 -6.38 -15.80 8.44
CA LEU A 72 -5.25 -15.00 8.91
C LEU A 72 -4.09 -15.11 7.94
N ILE A 73 -3.38 -14.01 7.73
CA ILE A 73 -2.19 -13.94 6.88
C ILE A 73 -1.19 -13.00 7.52
N ASP A 74 0.08 -13.38 7.52
CA ASP A 74 1.16 -12.54 8.00
C ASP A 74 1.22 -11.22 7.20
N ALA A 75 1.19 -10.09 7.90
CA ALA A 75 1.26 -8.76 7.30
C ALA A 75 2.51 -8.57 6.44
N ASN A 76 3.61 -9.29 6.70
CA ASN A 76 4.81 -9.27 5.86
C ASN A 76 4.57 -9.89 4.48
N ILE A 77 3.69 -10.90 4.36
CA ILE A 77 3.32 -11.47 3.06
C ILE A 77 2.53 -10.44 2.26
N LEU A 78 1.53 -9.83 2.90
CA LEU A 78 0.72 -8.78 2.28
C LEU A 78 1.59 -7.56 1.91
N GLY A 79 2.49 -7.12 2.78
CA GLY A 79 3.42 -6.04 2.52
C GLY A 79 4.35 -6.36 1.33
N LYS A 80 4.89 -7.57 1.25
CA LYS A 80 5.68 -8.02 0.08
C LYS A 80 4.84 -7.97 -1.21
N TYR A 81 3.60 -8.48 -1.17
CA TYR A 81 2.70 -8.44 -2.31
C TYR A 81 2.42 -7.00 -2.76
N ILE A 82 2.08 -6.11 -1.82
CA ILE A 82 1.80 -4.69 -2.08
C ILE A 82 3.05 -4.00 -2.65
N GLY A 83 4.22 -4.15 -2.05
CA GLY A 83 5.44 -3.50 -2.54
C GLY A 83 5.90 -4.02 -3.91
N ASN A 84 5.71 -5.31 -4.19
CA ASN A 84 5.98 -5.89 -5.51
C ASN A 84 5.00 -5.35 -6.57
N ASN A 85 3.70 -5.36 -6.27
CA ASN A 85 2.69 -4.84 -7.18
C ASN A 85 2.88 -3.33 -7.41
N TYR A 86 3.21 -2.58 -6.37
CA TYR A 86 3.53 -1.16 -6.45
C TYR A 86 4.71 -0.92 -7.40
N ASN A 87 5.82 -1.67 -7.23
CA ASN A 87 6.98 -1.56 -8.12
C ASN A 87 6.61 -1.82 -9.58
N ILE A 88 5.88 -2.90 -9.86
CA ILE A 88 5.47 -3.24 -11.23
C ILE A 88 4.60 -2.11 -11.81
N LYS A 89 3.56 -1.69 -11.08
CA LYS A 89 2.58 -0.73 -11.58
C LYS A 89 3.13 0.68 -11.76
N ILE A 90 4.00 1.12 -10.85
CA ILE A 90 4.61 2.44 -10.97
C ILE A 90 5.62 2.47 -12.12
N GLU A 91 6.39 1.39 -12.33
CA GLU A 91 7.29 1.29 -13.49
C GLU A 91 6.49 1.27 -14.80
N GLU A 92 5.41 0.48 -14.89
CA GLU A 92 4.48 0.46 -16.03
C GLU A 92 3.95 1.87 -16.36
N TYR A 93 3.46 2.60 -15.36
CA TYR A 93 2.93 3.95 -15.53
C TYR A 93 3.99 4.91 -16.10
N TYR A 94 5.22 4.83 -15.60
CA TYR A 94 6.34 5.65 -16.06
C TYR A 94 7.11 5.04 -17.24
N LYS A 95 6.41 4.31 -18.12
CA LYS A 95 6.95 3.74 -19.37
C LYS A 95 8.14 2.79 -19.14
N ASN A 96 8.03 1.95 -18.12
CA ASN A 96 9.04 0.98 -17.68
C ASN A 96 10.37 1.64 -17.26
N ALA A 97 10.34 2.89 -16.81
CA ALA A 97 11.49 3.51 -16.17
C ALA A 97 11.75 2.81 -14.83
N ALA A 98 13.01 2.46 -14.55
CA ALA A 98 13.36 1.82 -13.28
C ALA A 98 12.94 2.69 -12.08
N LEU A 99 12.38 2.07 -11.04
CA LEU A 99 11.82 2.75 -9.86
C LEU A 99 12.80 3.76 -9.23
N ASN A 100 14.07 3.39 -9.10
CA ASN A 100 15.10 4.30 -8.55
C ASN A 100 15.30 5.59 -9.39
N LYS A 101 15.05 5.53 -10.70
CA LYS A 101 15.07 6.70 -11.59
C LYS A 101 13.83 7.55 -11.34
N ILE A 102 12.64 6.93 -11.32
CA ILE A 102 11.36 7.62 -11.03
C ILE A 102 11.49 8.41 -9.72
N ILE A 103 11.93 7.75 -8.64
CA ILE A 103 12.09 8.39 -7.33
C ILE A 103 13.07 9.57 -7.39
N ARG A 104 14.19 9.43 -8.09
CA ARG A 104 15.16 10.52 -8.26
C ARG A 104 14.54 11.70 -9.02
N ASP A 105 13.77 11.43 -10.06
CA ASP A 105 13.12 12.46 -10.87
C ASP A 105 12.04 13.19 -10.05
N VAL A 106 11.32 12.48 -9.18
CA VAL A 106 10.33 13.07 -8.25
C VAL A 106 11.01 13.95 -7.18
N ILE A 107 12.10 13.48 -6.58
CA ILE A 107 12.85 14.23 -5.56
C ILE A 107 13.36 15.57 -6.12
N ASN A 108 13.84 15.57 -7.37
CA ASN A 108 14.37 16.77 -8.03
C ASN A 108 13.32 17.51 -8.87
N GLY A 109 12.08 17.02 -8.88
CA GLY A 109 10.99 17.52 -9.71
C GLY A 109 10.31 18.75 -9.13
N SER A 110 9.36 19.28 -9.90
CA SER A 110 8.47 20.35 -9.43
C SER A 110 7.41 19.82 -8.46
N GLU A 111 6.75 20.73 -7.73
CA GLU A 111 5.59 20.37 -6.89
C GLU A 111 4.51 19.66 -7.71
N LYS A 112 4.31 20.05 -8.98
CA LYS A 112 3.40 19.34 -9.89
C LYS A 112 3.83 17.89 -10.09
N SER A 113 5.10 17.64 -10.41
CA SER A 113 5.61 16.27 -10.59
C SER A 113 5.47 15.42 -9.33
N GLN A 114 5.66 16.03 -8.16
CA GLN A 114 5.48 15.35 -6.87
C GLN A 114 4.01 15.05 -6.62
N LYS A 115 3.11 16.00 -6.90
CA LYS A 115 1.66 15.81 -6.80
C LYS A 115 1.17 14.69 -7.71
N ASP A 116 1.61 14.69 -8.97
CA ASP A 116 1.29 13.64 -9.94
C ASP A 116 1.75 12.28 -9.41
N PHE A 117 2.99 12.17 -8.92
CA PHE A 117 3.52 10.95 -8.30
C PHE A 117 2.68 10.47 -7.10
N ILE A 118 2.25 11.38 -6.21
CA ILE A 118 1.41 11.04 -5.06
C ILE A 118 0.06 10.49 -5.54
N THR A 119 -0.61 11.16 -6.47
CA THR A 119 -1.90 10.73 -7.00
C THR A 119 -1.81 9.37 -7.68
N ILE A 120 -0.78 9.14 -8.50
CA ILE A 120 -0.54 7.84 -9.15
C ILE A 120 -0.27 6.76 -8.11
N SER A 121 0.58 7.05 -7.12
CA SER A 121 0.90 6.11 -6.04
C SER A 121 -0.34 5.74 -5.24
N TYR A 122 -1.19 6.71 -4.93
CA TYR A 122 -2.47 6.48 -4.27
C TYR A 122 -3.36 5.54 -5.09
N SER A 123 -3.55 5.82 -6.38
CA SER A 123 -4.37 4.98 -7.27
C SER A 123 -3.85 3.54 -7.33
N ILE A 124 -2.54 3.35 -7.48
CA ILE A 124 -1.92 2.02 -7.48
C ILE A 124 -2.18 1.29 -6.16
N LEU A 125 -1.97 1.95 -5.02
CA LEU A 125 -2.22 1.37 -3.70
C LEU A 125 -3.70 1.01 -3.54
N TYR A 126 -4.59 1.93 -3.86
CA TYR A 126 -6.03 1.74 -3.73
C TYR A 126 -6.53 0.54 -4.55
N HIS A 127 -6.14 0.46 -5.83
CA HIS A 127 -6.47 -0.70 -6.66
C HIS A 127 -5.84 -2.00 -6.14
N THR A 128 -4.64 -1.93 -5.55
CA THR A 128 -4.03 -3.10 -4.91
C THR A 128 -4.88 -3.56 -3.73
N PHE A 129 -5.34 -2.64 -2.87
CA PHE A 129 -6.22 -2.97 -1.75
C PHE A 129 -7.55 -3.56 -2.21
N ASP A 130 -8.18 -2.97 -3.23
CA ASP A 130 -9.42 -3.47 -3.83
C ASP A 130 -9.27 -4.89 -4.41
N THR A 131 -8.08 -5.25 -4.90
CA THR A 131 -7.82 -6.63 -5.35
C THR A 131 -7.68 -7.63 -4.20
N ILE A 132 -7.22 -7.17 -3.03
CA ILE A 132 -6.92 -8.03 -1.87
C ILE A 132 -8.16 -8.19 -1.00
N TYR A 133 -8.80 -7.09 -0.64
CA TYR A 133 -9.80 -7.01 0.42
C TYR A 133 -11.20 -6.76 -0.13
N SER A 134 -12.16 -7.53 0.36
CA SER A 134 -13.58 -7.23 0.20
C SER A 134 -14.15 -6.43 1.38
N GLU A 135 -13.52 -6.52 2.56
CA GLU A 135 -13.94 -5.80 3.76
C GLU A 135 -12.71 -5.57 4.66
N ILE A 136 -12.56 -4.35 5.19
CA ILE A 136 -11.52 -4.00 6.16
C ILE A 136 -12.21 -3.46 7.41
N ARG A 137 -11.91 -4.04 8.58
CA ARG A 137 -12.44 -3.62 9.86
C ARG A 137 -11.36 -2.97 10.71
N CYS A 138 -11.67 -1.78 11.19
CA CYS A 138 -10.77 -0.96 12.01
C CYS A 138 -11.49 -0.48 13.28
N LYS A 139 -10.74 -0.02 14.28
CA LYS A 139 -11.33 0.65 15.45
C LYS A 139 -11.99 1.95 15.02
N LYS A 140 -13.28 2.12 15.33
CA LYS A 140 -14.05 3.32 14.99
C LYS A 140 -13.35 4.61 15.42
N ASP A 141 -12.85 4.68 16.64
CA ASP A 141 -12.15 5.88 17.14
C ASP A 141 -10.87 6.20 16.37
N THR A 142 -10.19 5.17 15.85
CA THR A 142 -8.99 5.33 15.02
C THR A 142 -9.34 5.81 13.62
N VAL A 143 -10.40 5.28 13.02
CA VAL A 143 -10.95 5.77 11.75
C VAL A 143 -11.35 7.23 11.87
N GLU A 144 -12.13 7.60 12.89
CA GLU A 144 -12.57 8.97 13.12
C GLU A 144 -11.42 9.95 13.37
N LYS A 145 -10.36 9.49 14.06
CA LYS A 145 -9.13 10.27 14.21
C LYS A 145 -8.51 10.57 12.84
N TYR A 146 -8.28 9.56 12.02
CA TYR A 146 -7.67 9.76 10.70
C TYR A 146 -8.57 10.51 9.72
N LYS A 147 -9.91 10.35 9.79
CA LYS A 147 -10.84 11.19 9.03
C LYS A 147 -10.64 12.68 9.34
N ARG A 148 -10.40 13.04 10.61
CA ARG A 148 -10.08 14.43 10.98
C ARG A 148 -8.70 14.85 10.49
N ASP A 149 -7.69 14.04 10.73
CA ASP A 149 -6.29 14.36 10.40
C ASP A 149 -6.10 14.56 8.88
N TYR A 150 -6.84 13.81 8.05
CA TYR A 150 -6.75 13.87 6.58
C TYR A 150 -7.86 14.69 5.90
N LEU A 151 -8.72 15.38 6.66
CA LEU A 151 -9.86 16.15 6.15
C LEU A 151 -10.88 15.31 5.36
N LEU A 152 -11.06 14.05 5.76
CA LEU A 152 -12.02 13.10 5.19
C LEU A 152 -13.30 13.00 6.04
N THR A 153 -13.67 14.02 6.82
CA THR A 153 -14.80 13.94 7.75
C THR A 153 -16.13 13.62 7.08
N GLU A 154 -16.30 14.03 5.82
CA GLU A 154 -17.51 13.80 5.01
C GLU A 154 -17.43 12.49 4.19
N TYR A 155 -16.34 11.72 4.30
CA TYR A 155 -16.17 10.46 3.57
C TYR A 155 -16.83 9.31 4.33
N ASP A 156 -17.98 8.85 3.83
CA ASP A 156 -18.81 7.83 4.48
C ASP A 156 -18.97 6.53 3.64
N GLU A 157 -18.09 6.35 2.66
CA GLU A 157 -18.09 5.15 1.81
C GLU A 157 -17.51 3.93 2.56
N GLU A 158 -17.93 2.73 2.16
CA GLU A 158 -17.58 1.45 2.84
C GLU A 158 -16.07 1.12 2.78
N ASP A 159 -15.36 1.68 1.80
CA ASP A 159 -13.94 1.48 1.54
C ASP A 159 -13.01 2.40 2.37
N VAL A 160 -13.55 3.15 3.35
CA VAL A 160 -12.78 4.09 4.19
C VAL A 160 -11.54 3.45 4.84
N GLY A 161 -11.61 2.16 5.20
CA GLY A 161 -10.47 1.41 5.71
C GLY A 161 -9.34 1.27 4.69
N ALA A 162 -9.67 1.00 3.43
CA ALA A 162 -8.71 0.94 2.34
C ALA A 162 -8.11 2.33 2.05
N VAL A 163 -8.96 3.36 2.00
CA VAL A 163 -8.53 4.76 1.79
C VAL A 163 -7.51 5.18 2.84
N ILE A 164 -7.82 5.01 4.14
CA ILE A 164 -6.91 5.41 5.23
C ILE A 164 -5.62 4.59 5.18
N SER A 165 -5.70 3.27 4.94
CA SER A 165 -4.51 2.43 4.81
C SER A 165 -3.58 2.90 3.68
N CYS A 166 -4.15 3.28 2.53
CA CYS A 166 -3.40 3.83 1.41
C CYS A 166 -2.70 5.15 1.78
N ILE A 167 -3.40 6.03 2.50
CA ILE A 167 -2.84 7.32 2.93
C ILE A 167 -1.69 7.12 3.90
N LEU A 168 -1.80 6.21 4.87
CA LEU A 168 -0.74 5.92 5.84
C LEU A 168 0.53 5.41 5.16
N ILE A 169 0.40 4.48 4.21
CA ILE A 169 1.53 3.99 3.41
C ILE A 169 2.13 5.12 2.56
N LEU A 170 1.28 5.97 1.99
CA LEU A 170 1.69 7.08 1.14
C LEU A 170 2.38 8.20 1.93
N GLU A 171 2.00 8.41 3.19
CA GLU A 171 2.67 9.32 4.12
C GLU A 171 4.12 8.88 4.34
N ASP A 172 4.33 7.59 4.59
CA ASP A 172 5.64 6.99 4.72
C ASP A 172 6.49 7.15 3.45
N ILE A 173 5.90 6.87 2.29
CA ILE A 173 6.51 7.10 0.97
C ILE A 173 6.94 8.56 0.82
N CYS A 174 6.04 9.51 1.08
CA CYS A 174 6.32 10.94 0.95
C CYS A 174 7.42 11.39 1.91
N ARG A 175 7.37 10.94 3.17
CA ARG A 175 8.39 11.23 4.18
C ARG A 175 9.76 10.69 3.76
N TYR A 176 9.82 9.48 3.20
CA TYR A 176 11.06 8.87 2.74
C TYR A 176 11.70 9.66 1.60
N ILE A 177 10.91 10.16 0.64
CA ILE A 177 11.41 10.92 -0.51
C ILE A 177 11.51 12.44 -0.24
N GLY A 178 11.09 12.91 0.94
CA GLY A 178 11.15 14.31 1.33
C GLY A 178 10.09 15.21 0.69
N VAL A 179 8.94 14.65 0.31
CA VAL A 179 7.78 15.42 -0.16
C VAL A 179 7.04 16.01 1.05
N ARG A 180 6.61 17.27 0.93
CA ARG A 180 5.95 17.99 2.02
C ARG A 180 4.54 17.45 2.29
N GLU A 181 4.19 17.35 3.56
CA GLU A 181 2.89 16.84 4.03
C GLU A 181 1.69 17.62 3.47
N ASN A 182 1.81 18.94 3.33
CA ASN A 182 0.74 19.75 2.74
C ASN A 182 0.44 19.36 1.28
N LEU A 183 1.43 18.89 0.54
CA LEU A 183 1.26 18.43 -0.84
C LEU A 183 0.58 17.05 -0.88
N LEU A 184 0.92 16.16 0.06
CA LEU A 184 0.23 14.87 0.26
C LEU A 184 -1.26 15.10 0.52
N LEU A 185 -1.59 15.94 1.51
CA LEU A 185 -2.98 16.25 1.88
C LEU A 185 -3.78 16.80 0.69
N GLN A 186 -3.20 17.71 -0.09
CA GLN A 186 -3.84 18.24 -1.29
C GLN A 186 -4.07 17.17 -2.35
N ALA A 187 -3.05 16.33 -2.63
CA ALA A 187 -3.13 15.31 -3.65
C ALA A 187 -4.12 14.18 -3.30
N VAL A 188 -4.15 13.77 -2.02
CA VAL A 188 -5.07 12.75 -1.50
C VAL A 188 -6.50 13.26 -1.54
N ASN A 189 -6.77 14.48 -1.06
CA ASN A 189 -8.12 15.04 -1.10
C ASN A 189 -8.63 15.16 -2.54
N ASP A 190 -7.78 15.61 -3.47
CA ASP A 190 -8.13 15.64 -4.89
C ASP A 190 -8.41 14.24 -5.45
N ALA A 191 -7.64 13.21 -5.05
CA ALA A 191 -7.83 11.84 -5.55
C ALA A 191 -9.08 11.17 -4.98
N VAL A 192 -9.32 11.31 -3.66
CA VAL A 192 -10.44 10.69 -2.94
C VAL A 192 -11.77 11.32 -3.34
N PHE A 193 -11.88 12.66 -3.30
CA PHE A 193 -13.16 13.33 -3.50
C PHE A 193 -13.52 13.60 -4.97
N ARG A 194 -12.56 13.59 -5.90
CA ARG A 194 -12.89 13.82 -7.32
C ARG A 194 -13.24 12.54 -8.08
N LYS A 195 -13.20 11.35 -7.45
CA LYS A 195 -13.41 10.03 -8.08
C LYS A 195 -12.83 9.94 -9.51
N ASN A 196 -11.64 10.50 -9.74
CA ASN A 196 -10.86 10.22 -10.94
C ASN A 196 -9.98 9.00 -10.67
N ILE A 197 -10.64 7.89 -10.32
CA ILE A 197 -10.06 6.56 -10.28
C ILE A 197 -10.38 5.92 -11.63
#